data_AF-A0A7Y6Q027-F1
#
_entry.id   AF-A0A7Y6Q027-F1
#
_cell.length_a   1.000
_cell.length_b   1.000
_cell.length_c   1.000
_cell.angle_alpha   90.00
_cell.angle_beta   90.00
_cell.angle_gamma   90.00
#
_symmetry.space_group_name_H-M   'P 1'
#
loop_
_entity.id
_entity.type
_entity.pdbx_description
1 polymer ?
#
loop_
_entity_poly.entity_id
_entity_poly.type
_entity_poly.pdbx_seq_one_letter_code
_entity_poly.pdbx_strand_id
1 'polypeptide(L)'
;MGNPVPDSKTPALAAFGMVVLGLVIAAIQGFGHGSIAGGVIAALGAVPACFGMWKGIQQETQGTLAISVGAVILSLAVGGLLIVLRVIHWIS
;
A
#
# COMPACT_ATOMS: atom_id res chain seq x y z
N MET A 1 -0.70 -9.65 33.78
CA MET A 1 -0.67 -10.37 32.48
C MET A 1 -1.03 -9.35 31.42
N GLY A 2 -0.11 -9.03 30.51
CA GLY A 2 -0.36 -8.05 29.45
C GLY A 2 -1.47 -8.54 28.53
N ASN A 3 -2.45 -7.68 28.24
CA ASN A 3 -3.49 -7.98 27.26
C ASN A 3 -2.84 -8.43 25.93
N PRO A 4 -3.42 -9.42 25.23
CA PRO A 4 -2.89 -9.83 23.93
C PRO A 4 -2.85 -8.62 23.01
N VAL A 5 -1.65 -8.21 22.60
CA VAL A 5 -1.50 -7.07 21.68
C VAL A 5 -1.96 -7.54 20.30
N PRO A 6 -2.95 -6.88 19.67
CA PRO A 6 -3.48 -7.32 18.38
C PRO A 6 -2.38 -7.38 17.31
N ASP A 7 -2.40 -8.41 16.47
CA ASP A 7 -1.41 -8.66 15.41
C ASP A 7 -1.16 -7.38 14.57
N SER A 8 0.11 -7.06 14.41
CA SER A 8 0.64 -5.89 13.70
C SER A 8 1.11 -6.22 12.29
N LYS A 9 1.19 -7.52 11.94
CA LYS A 9 1.56 -8.01 10.60
C LYS A 9 0.37 -8.14 9.66
N THR A 10 -0.82 -8.49 10.17
CA THR A 10 -2.06 -8.51 9.38
C THR A 10 -2.35 -7.21 8.63
N PRO A 11 -2.27 -6.02 9.26
CA PRO A 11 -2.53 -4.76 8.56
C PRO A 11 -1.46 -4.45 7.49
N ALA A 12 -0.19 -4.78 7.74
CA ALA A 12 0.83 -4.65 6.71
C ALA A 12 0.59 -5.59 5.51
N LEU A 13 0.15 -6.83 5.76
CA LEU A 13 -0.22 -7.77 4.70
C LEU A 13 -1.41 -7.27 3.87
N ALA A 14 -2.43 -6.70 4.53
CA ALA A 14 -3.57 -6.08 3.85
C ALA A 14 -3.14 -4.92 2.94
N ALA A 15 -2.18 -4.10 3.40
CA ALA A 15 -1.59 -3.03 2.59
C ALA A 15 -0.92 -3.57 1.33
N PHE A 16 -0.07 -4.60 1.45
CA PHE A 16 0.54 -5.24 0.29
C PHE A 16 -0.50 -5.85 -0.65
N GLY A 17 -1.56 -6.46 -0.12
CA GLY A 17 -2.66 -6.99 -0.92
C GLY A 17 -3.34 -5.91 -1.77
N MET A 18 -3.55 -4.71 -1.22
CA MET A 18 -4.12 -3.57 -1.94
C MET A 18 -3.20 -3.07 -3.06
N VAL A 19 -1.88 -3.05 -2.83
CA VAL A 19 -0.89 -2.72 -3.87
C VAL A 19 -0.92 -3.73 -5.01
N VAL A 20 -0.90 -5.03 -4.67
CA VAL A 20 -0.98 -6.10 -5.67
C VAL A 20 -2.27 -6.01 -6.47
N LEU A 21 -3.41 -5.77 -5.82
CA LEU A 21 -4.70 -5.59 -6.48
C LEU A 21 -4.68 -4.39 -7.46
N GLY A 22 -4.10 -3.26 -7.03
CA GLY A 22 -3.95 -2.08 -7.89
C GLY A 22 -3.09 -2.34 -9.13
N LEU A 23 -2.00 -3.10 -8.97
CA LEU A 23 -1.14 -3.53 -10.07
C LEU A 23 -1.86 -4.49 -11.02
N VAL A 24 -2.66 -5.42 -10.51
CA VAL A 24 -3.46 -6.34 -11.35
C VAL A 24 -4.47 -5.56 -12.19
N ILE A 25 -5.14 -4.57 -11.61
CA ILE A 25 -6.08 -3.70 -12.34
C ILE A 25 -5.35 -2.92 -13.44
N ALA A 26 -4.18 -2.36 -13.12
CA ALA A 26 -3.35 -1.69 -14.12
C ALA A 26 -2.87 -2.64 -15.23
N ALA A 27 -2.56 -3.90 -14.90
CA ALA A 27 -2.16 -4.91 -15.88
C ALA A 27 -3.28 -5.20 -16.89
N ILE A 28 -4.52 -5.33 -16.41
CA ILE A 28 -5.70 -5.60 -17.25
C ILE A 28 -5.99 -4.42 -18.18
N GLN A 29 -5.75 -3.18 -17.73
CA GLN A 29 -5.95 -1.96 -18.51
C GLN A 29 -4.75 -1.60 -19.42
N GLY A 30 -3.66 -2.37 -19.33
CA GLY A 30 -2.40 -2.12 -20.00
C GLY A 30 -1.45 -1.28 -19.13
N PHE A 31 -0.39 -1.90 -18.61
CA PHE A 31 0.58 -1.28 -17.70
C PHE A 31 1.17 0.04 -18.21
N GLY A 32 1.39 0.16 -19.52
CA GLY A 32 1.92 1.39 -20.14
C GLY A 32 0.96 2.58 -20.14
N HIS A 33 -0.34 2.36 -19.93
CA HIS A 33 -1.36 3.41 -19.93
C HIS A 33 -1.67 3.93 -18.52
N GLY A 34 -1.10 3.32 -17.47
CA GLY A 34 -1.49 3.58 -16.09
C GLY A 34 -2.96 3.21 -15.79
N SER A 35 -3.37 3.41 -14.54
CA SER A 35 -4.76 3.19 -14.11
C SER A 35 -5.09 4.07 -12.91
N ILE A 36 -6.10 4.95 -13.04
CA ILE A 36 -6.59 5.73 -11.90
C ILE A 36 -7.19 4.79 -10.85
N ALA A 37 -8.04 3.84 -11.28
CA ALA A 37 -8.68 2.90 -10.37
C ALA A 37 -7.64 2.02 -9.66
N GLY A 38 -6.69 1.45 -10.40
CA GLY A 38 -5.59 0.67 -9.82
C GLY A 38 -4.71 1.51 -8.89
N GLY A 39 -4.42 2.75 -9.26
CA GLY A 39 -3.62 3.67 -8.46
C GLY A 39 -4.29 4.09 -7.15
N VAL A 40 -5.60 4.39 -7.18
CA VAL A 40 -6.37 4.72 -5.97
C VAL A 40 -6.43 3.52 -5.03
N ILE A 41 -6.69 2.32 -5.54
CA ILE A 41 -6.71 1.09 -4.72
C ILE A 41 -5.34 0.82 -4.09
N ALA A 42 -4.27 0.93 -4.88
CA ALA A 42 -2.92 0.79 -4.37
C ALA A 42 -2.62 1.83 -3.28
N ALA A 43 -3.00 3.10 -3.47
CA ALA A 43 -2.82 4.18 -2.51
C ALA A 43 -3.65 4.01 -1.22
N LEU A 44 -4.85 3.43 -1.31
CA LEU A 44 -5.65 3.10 -0.12
C LEU A 44 -4.96 2.05 0.77
N GLY A 45 -4.00 1.28 0.23
CA GLY A 45 -3.12 0.39 1.01
C GLY A 45 -2.31 1.13 2.09
N ALA A 46 -2.12 2.44 1.96
CA ALA A 46 -1.41 3.24 2.96
C ALA A 46 -2.18 3.30 4.29
N VAL A 47 -3.51 3.20 4.25
CA VAL A 47 -4.36 3.23 5.46
C VAL A 47 -4.06 2.06 6.40
N PRO A 48 -4.17 0.78 5.98
CA PRO A 48 -3.80 -0.33 6.84
C PRO A 48 -2.29 -0.33 7.15
N ALA A 49 -1.41 0.13 6.26
CA ALA A 49 0.02 0.24 6.56
C ALA A 49 0.31 1.24 7.70
N CYS A 50 -0.35 2.40 7.72
CA CYS A 50 -0.28 3.37 8.81
C CYS A 50 -0.79 2.78 10.14
N PHE A 51 -1.86 1.97 10.09
CA PHE A 51 -2.35 1.27 11.28
C PHE A 51 -1.37 0.21 11.80
N GLY A 52 -0.71 -0.52 10.89
CA GLY A 52 0.39 -1.43 11.23
C GLY A 52 1.57 -0.70 11.88
N MET A 53 1.92 0.48 11.36
CA MET A 53 3.00 1.32 11.89
C MET A 53 2.68 1.79 13.32
N TRP A 54 1.47 2.30 13.55
CA TRP A 54 1.00 2.68 14.88
C TRP A 54 1.09 1.54 15.89
N LYS A 55 0.67 0.33 15.50
CA LYS A 55 0.81 -0.87 16.34
C LYS A 55 2.27 -1.30 16.55
N GLY A 56 3.10 -1.20 15.52
CA GLY A 56 4.52 -1.53 15.59
C GLY A 56 5.26 -0.65 16.61
N ILE A 57 4.91 0.64 16.68
CA ILE A 57 5.39 1.57 17.70
C ILE A 57 5.00 1.09 19.11
N GLN A 58 3.74 0.70 19.31
CA GLN A 58 3.26 0.22 20.62
C GLN A 58 3.91 -1.09 21.07
N GLN A 59 4.30 -1.94 20.11
CA GLN A 59 4.94 -3.23 20.41
C GLN A 59 6.46 -3.13 20.55
N GLU A 60 7.05 -1.94 20.38
CA GLU A 60 8.52 -1.73 20.35
C GLU A 60 9.25 -2.67 19.36
N THR A 61 8.57 -3.12 18.31
CA THR A 61 9.12 -4.07 17.34
C THR A 61 9.65 -3.34 16.11
N GLN A 62 10.98 -3.21 16.02
CA GLN A 62 11.65 -2.59 14.86
C GLN A 62 11.29 -3.27 13.54
N GLY A 63 11.17 -4.60 13.53
CA GLY A 63 10.83 -5.37 12.33
C GLY A 63 9.44 -5.05 11.79
N THR A 64 8.43 -4.98 12.65
CA THR A 64 7.06 -4.66 12.22
C THR A 64 6.93 -3.21 11.80
N LEU A 65 7.64 -2.31 12.48
CA LEU A 65 7.71 -0.90 12.09
C LEU A 65 8.29 -0.76 10.67
N ALA A 66 9.43 -1.41 10.41
CA ALA A 66 10.08 -1.38 9.10
C ALA A 66 9.18 -1.92 7.98
N ILE A 67 8.48 -3.03 8.22
CA ILE A 67 7.55 -3.62 7.24
C ILE A 67 6.38 -2.66 6.96
N SER A 68 5.83 -2.04 8.00
CA SER A 68 4.70 -1.10 7.86
C SER A 68 5.10 0.17 7.11
N VAL A 69 6.28 0.72 7.42
CA VAL A 69 6.85 1.87 6.68
C VAL A 69 7.09 1.50 5.22
N GLY A 70 7.68 0.34 4.95
CA GLY A 70 7.88 -0.17 3.58
C GLY A 70 6.56 -0.31 2.82
N ALA A 71 5.52 -0.83 3.50
CA ALA A 71 4.18 -0.97 2.92
C ALA A 71 3.54 0.39 2.58
N VAL A 72 3.69 1.42 3.43
CA VAL A 72 3.22 2.79 3.13
C VAL A 72 3.93 3.32 1.89
N ILE A 73 5.26 3.26 1.86
CA ILE A 73 6.07 3.81 0.76
C ILE A 73 5.68 3.13 -0.55
N LEU A 74 5.59 1.80 -0.57
CA LEU A 74 5.22 1.06 -1.77
C LEU A 74 3.79 1.37 -2.22
N SER A 75 2.86 1.49 -1.28
CA SER A 75 1.47 1.85 -1.57
C SER A 75 1.35 3.22 -2.24
N LEU A 76 2.03 4.23 -1.71
CA LEU A 76 2.01 5.58 -2.28
C LEU A 76 2.79 5.66 -3.59
N ALA A 77 3.95 5.00 -3.68
CA ALA A 77 4.77 4.98 -4.89
C ALA A 77 4.03 4.33 -6.06
N VAL A 78 3.48 3.14 -5.85
CA VAL A 78 2.71 2.43 -6.89
C VAL A 78 1.42 3.17 -7.22
N GLY A 79 0.69 3.62 -6.21
CA GLY A 79 -0.55 4.37 -6.40
C GLY A 79 -0.35 5.65 -7.20
N GLY A 80 0.63 6.46 -6.80
CA GLY A 80 1.01 7.69 -7.49
C GLY A 80 1.52 7.42 -8.90
N LEU A 81 2.40 6.44 -9.09
CA LEU A 81 2.94 6.10 -10.41
C LEU A 81 1.84 5.73 -11.41
N LEU A 82 0.89 4.87 -11.01
CA LEU A 82 -0.21 4.46 -11.88
C LEU A 82 -1.13 5.62 -12.26
N ILE A 83 -1.35 6.57 -11.36
CA ILE A 83 -2.13 7.78 -11.64
C ILE A 83 -1.36 8.70 -12.58
N VAL A 84 -0.07 8.94 -12.33
CA VAL A 84 0.79 9.79 -13.18
C VAL A 84 0.89 9.24 -14.60
N LEU A 85 1.13 7.93 -14.75
CA LEU A 85 1.18 7.29 -16.07
C LEU A 85 -0.13 7.48 -16.84
N ARG A 86 -1.27 7.43 -16.15
CA ARG A 86 -2.58 7.66 -16.76
C ARG A 86 -2.78 9.10 -17.20
N VAL A 87 -2.29 10.06 -16.43
CA VAL A 87 -2.32 11.48 -16.80
C VAL A 87 -1.43 11.73 -18.02
N ILE A 88 -0.22 11.16 -18.06
CA ILE A 88 0.70 11.29 -19.21
C ILE A 88 0.03 10.74 -20.47
N HIS A 89 -0.55 9.55 -20.40
CA HIS A 89 -1.24 8.93 -21.53
C HIS A 89 -2.43 9.77 -22.05
N TRP A 90 -3.06 10.61 -21.22
CA TRP A 90 -4.12 11.51 -21.70
C TRP A 90 -3.60 12.74 -22.43
N ILE A 91 -2.34 13.11 -22.23
CA ILE A 91 -1.73 14.33 -22.78
C ILE A 91 -0.86 14.03 -24.01
N SER A 92 -0.33 12.80 -24.12
CA SER A 92 0.44 12.31 -25.28
C SER A 92 -0.43 11.62 -26.33
#